data_AF-A0A2W7AQG4-F1
#
_entry.id   AF-A0A2W7AQG4-F1
#
_cell.length_a   1.000
_cell.length_b   1.000
_cell.length_c   1.000
_cell.angle_alpha   90.00
_cell.angle_beta   90.00
_cell.angle_gamma   90.00
#
_symmetry.space_group_name_H-M   'P 1'
#
loop_
_entity.id
_entity.type
_entity.pdbx_description
1 polymer ?
#
loop_
_entity_poly.entity_id
_entity_poly.type
_entity_poly.pdbx_seq_one_letter_code
_entity_poly.pdbx_strand_id
1 'polypeptide(L)'
;MAAIGSSPPPRSARLGLRATPEQEAVLRRAAEVTHKSLTDFILDSACLAAEQTLLDQRLFMVSGSQAQALIDLLERPDQANEGLRDLFARQAPWDAQ
;
A
#
# COMPACT_ATOMS: atom_id res chain seq x y z
N MET A 1 -20.31 13.11 13.82
CA MET A 1 -19.12 12.75 13.01
C MET A 1 -18.13 12.05 13.92
N ALA A 2 -18.16 10.71 13.96
CA ALA A 2 -17.26 9.91 14.80
C ALA A 2 -16.09 9.39 13.94
N ALA A 3 -14.86 9.64 14.40
CA ALA A 3 -13.64 9.19 13.77
C ALA A 3 -13.58 7.65 13.77
N ILE A 4 -13.43 7.06 12.59
CA ILE A 4 -13.06 5.66 12.44
C ILE A 4 -11.57 5.49 12.77
N GLY A 5 -11.23 5.51 14.04
CA GLY A 5 -9.96 4.98 14.53
C GLY A 5 -9.96 3.46 14.48
N SER A 6 -9.86 2.90 13.27
CA SER A 6 -9.65 1.47 13.08
C SER A 6 -8.28 1.10 13.64
N SER A 7 -8.23 0.53 14.85
CA SER A 7 -6.98 -0.06 15.36
C SER A 7 -6.54 -1.19 14.42
N PRO A 8 -5.26 -1.28 14.06
CA PRO A 8 -4.80 -2.31 13.15
C PRO A 8 -5.11 -3.71 13.73
N PRO A 9 -5.52 -4.67 12.88
CA PRO A 9 -5.85 -6.01 13.33
C PRO A 9 -4.64 -6.67 14.02
N PRO A 10 -4.87 -7.58 14.99
CA PRO A 10 -3.79 -8.23 15.73
C PRO A 10 -2.87 -9.03 14.79
N ARG A 11 -1.55 -8.91 15.00
CA ARG A 11 -0.53 -9.64 14.23
C ARG A 11 -0.65 -11.15 14.51
N SER A 12 -1.25 -11.90 13.58
CA SER A 12 -1.49 -13.34 13.71
C SER A 12 -0.50 -14.22 12.92
N ALA A 13 0.12 -13.67 11.88
CA ALA A 13 1.07 -14.38 11.03
C ALA A 13 2.49 -14.37 11.65
N ARG A 14 3.22 -15.48 11.48
CA ARG A 14 4.62 -15.62 11.92
C ARG A 14 5.55 -15.63 10.71
N LEU A 15 6.57 -14.77 10.73
CA LEU A 15 7.66 -14.73 9.75
C LEU A 15 8.96 -15.11 10.44
N GLY A 16 9.49 -16.30 10.14
CA GLY A 16 10.78 -16.76 10.66
C GLY A 16 11.92 -16.34 9.73
N LEU A 17 12.80 -15.45 10.19
CA LEU A 17 13.96 -14.98 9.43
C LEU A 17 15.26 -15.44 10.09
N ARG A 18 16.27 -15.73 9.27
CA ARG A 18 17.65 -15.97 9.69
C ARG A 18 18.52 -14.90 9.08
N ALA A 19 19.42 -14.33 9.87
CA ALA A 19 20.36 -13.30 9.45
C ALA A 19 21.77 -13.68 9.92
N THR A 20 22.78 -13.24 9.19
CA THR A 20 24.17 -13.28 9.69
C THR A 20 24.36 -12.23 10.80
N PRO A 21 25.40 -12.35 11.64
CA PRO A 21 25.69 -11.34 12.66
C PRO A 21 25.89 -9.92 12.08
N GLU A 22 26.51 -9.83 10.91
CA GLU A 22 26.69 -8.56 10.20
C GLU A 22 25.37 -7.96 9.73
N GLN A 23 24.47 -8.78 9.16
CA GLN A 23 23.14 -8.34 8.76
C GLN A 23 22.31 -7.88 9.96
N GLU A 24 22.35 -8.63 11.07
CA GLU A 24 21.65 -8.24 12.31
C GLU A 24 22.17 -6.91 12.85
N ALA A 25 23.49 -6.71 12.89
CA ALA A 25 24.11 -5.49 13.39
C ALA A 25 23.66 -4.26 12.58
N VAL A 26 23.66 -4.35 11.25
CA VAL A 26 23.20 -3.27 10.36
C VAL A 26 21.71 -2.98 10.57
N LEU A 27 20.86 -4.01 10.62
CA LEU A 27 19.41 -3.85 10.81
C LEU A 27 19.09 -3.24 12.19
N ARG A 28 19.77 -3.67 13.24
CA ARG A 28 19.61 -3.11 14.59
C ARG A 28 20.00 -1.64 14.62
N ARG A 29 21.12 -1.27 13.98
CA ARG A 29 21.53 0.13 13.90
C ARG A 29 20.54 0.99 13.14
N ALA A 30 19.97 0.48 12.05
CA ALA A 30 18.94 1.20 11.29
C ALA A 30 17.63 1.37 12.10
N ALA A 31 17.24 0.36 12.86
CA ALA A 31 16.10 0.45 13.77
C ALA A 31 16.31 1.50 14.88
N GLU A 32 17.52 1.58 15.44
CA GLU A 32 17.88 2.63 16.42
C GLU A 32 17.75 4.04 15.84
N VAL A 33 18.29 4.28 14.64
CA VAL A 33 18.23 5.58 13.96
C VAL A 33 16.80 6.00 13.64
N THR A 34 15.92 5.03 13.37
CA THR A 34 14.49 5.28 13.08
C THR A 34 13.60 5.27 14.33
N HIS A 35 14.18 5.06 15.52
CA HIS A 35 13.45 4.95 16.78
C HIS A 35 12.35 3.87 16.77
N LYS A 36 12.59 2.76 16.06
CA LYS A 36 11.68 1.62 15.95
C LYS A 36 12.27 0.38 16.62
N SER A 37 11.41 -0.55 17.02
CA SER A 37 11.89 -1.88 17.37
C SER A 37 12.48 -2.56 16.13
N LEU A 38 13.43 -3.49 16.32
CA LEU A 38 14.03 -4.24 15.20
C LEU A 38 12.95 -4.95 14.37
N THR A 39 11.94 -5.53 15.03
CA THR A 39 10.84 -6.21 14.37
C THR A 39 9.96 -5.24 13.56
N ASP A 40 9.63 -4.08 14.11
CA ASP A 40 8.82 -3.09 13.40
C ASP A 40 9.58 -2.51 12.22
N PHE A 41 10.87 -2.20 12.40
CA PHE A 41 11.72 -1.73 11.31
C PHE A 41 11.79 -2.74 10.16
N ILE A 42 11.99 -4.02 10.45
CA ILE A 42 12.04 -5.08 9.44
C ILE A 42 10.68 -5.24 8.74
N LEU A 43 9.58 -5.28 9.50
CA LEU A 43 8.25 -5.44 8.91
C LEU A 43 7.87 -4.26 8.01
N ASP A 44 8.08 -3.03 8.48
CA ASP A 44 7.79 -1.82 7.70
C ASP A 44 8.64 -1.78 6.43
N SER A 45 9.94 -2.06 6.54
CA SER A 45 10.85 -2.06 5.40
C SER A 45 10.49 -3.15 4.38
N ALA A 46 10.13 -4.34 4.85
CA ALA A 46 9.70 -5.44 3.98
C ALA A 46 8.37 -5.14 3.30
N CYS A 47 7.41 -4.53 4.00
CA CYS A 47 6.13 -4.12 3.42
C CYS A 47 6.33 -3.04 2.36
N LEU A 48 7.12 -2.01 2.65
CA LEU A 48 7.46 -0.96 1.69
C LEU A 48 8.12 -1.54 0.43
N ALA A 49 9.10 -2.42 0.59
CA ALA A 49 9.77 -3.06 -0.53
C ALA A 49 8.80 -3.94 -1.34
N ALA A 50 7.89 -4.66 -0.69
CA ALA A 50 6.85 -5.44 -1.34
C ALA A 50 5.89 -4.54 -2.13
N GLU A 51 5.40 -3.46 -1.54
CA GLU A 51 4.53 -2.48 -2.19
C GLU A 51 5.20 -1.86 -3.41
N GLN A 52 6.46 -1.41 -3.29
CA GLN A 52 7.23 -0.89 -4.41
C GLN A 52 7.37 -1.93 -5.53
N THR A 53 7.69 -3.18 -5.17
CA THR A 53 7.81 -4.28 -6.13
C THR A 53 6.48 -4.57 -6.83
N LEU A 54 5.35 -4.49 -6.12
CA LEU A 54 4.02 -4.67 -6.69
C LEU A 54 3.63 -3.49 -7.60
N LEU A 55 3.98 -2.25 -7.23
CA LEU A 55 3.71 -1.05 -8.02
C LEU A 55 4.57 -0.98 -9.29
N ASP A 56 5.80 -1.49 -9.22
CA ASP A 56 6.69 -1.60 -10.38
C ASP A 56 6.21 -2.66 -11.39
N GLN A 57 5.23 -3.50 -11.04
CA GLN A 57 4.64 -4.44 -11.99
C GLN A 57 3.84 -3.69 -13.06
N ARG A 58 4.45 -3.58 -14.24
CA ARG A 58 3.84 -3.00 -15.45
C ARG A 58 2.97 -3.99 -16.23
N LEU A 59 3.09 -5.28 -15.94
CA LEU A 59 2.37 -6.34 -16.64
C LEU A 59 1.52 -7.12 -15.63
N PHE A 60 0.20 -7.00 -15.78
CA PHE A 60 -0.76 -7.78 -15.00
C PHE A 60 -1.18 -9.00 -15.81
N MET A 61 -0.81 -10.19 -15.33
CA MET A 61 -1.28 -11.44 -15.92
C MET A 61 -2.70 -11.71 -15.40
N VAL A 62 -3.70 -11.45 -16.23
CA VAL A 62 -5.12 -11.67 -15.94
C VAL A 62 -5.68 -12.80 -16.81
N SER A 63 -6.78 -13.43 -16.38
CA SER A 63 -7.48 -14.37 -17.26
C SER A 63 -8.05 -13.65 -18.48
N GLY A 64 -8.29 -14.36 -19.58
CA GLY A 64 -8.92 -13.78 -20.77
C GLY A 64 -10.30 -13.15 -20.47
N SER A 65 -11.05 -13.73 -19.53
CA SER A 65 -12.33 -13.18 -19.07
C SER A 65 -12.18 -11.86 -18.31
N GLN A 66 -11.14 -11.71 -17.48
CA GLN A 66 -10.86 -10.46 -16.77
C GLN A 66 -10.39 -9.38 -17.74
N ALA A 67 -9.56 -9.74 -18.72
CA ALA A 67 -9.15 -8.83 -19.79
C ALA A 67 -10.37 -8.31 -20.58
N GLN A 68 -11.26 -9.21 -21.01
CA GLN A 68 -12.46 -8.82 -21.76
C GLN A 68 -13.38 -7.93 -20.91
N ALA A 69 -13.61 -8.28 -19.64
CA ALA A 69 -14.42 -7.45 -18.75
C ALA A 69 -13.87 -6.03 -18.57
N LEU A 70 -12.53 -5.88 -18.58
CA LEU A 70 -11.89 -4.57 -18.54
C LEU A 70 -12.10 -3.80 -19.86
N ILE A 71 -11.92 -4.43 -21.02
CA ILE A 71 -12.19 -3.79 -22.31
C ILE A 71 -13.65 -3.35 -22.41
N ASP A 72 -14.59 -4.24 -22.04
CA ASP A 72 -16.02 -3.92 -22.03
C ASP A 72 -16.35 -2.77 -21.08
N LEU A 73 -15.57 -2.54 -20.02
CA LEU A 73 -15.72 -1.39 -19.12
C LEU A 73 -15.18 -0.10 -19.75
N LEU A 74 -14.07 -0.17 -20.48
CA LEU A 74 -13.44 0.98 -21.14
C LEU A 74 -14.24 1.45 -22.37
N GLU A 75 -14.92 0.54 -23.07
CA GLU A 75 -15.77 0.85 -24.22
C GLU A 75 -17.15 1.40 -23.83
N ARG A 76 -17.54 1.30 -22.54
CA ARG A 76 -18.82 1.85 -22.08
C ARG A 76 -18.79 3.38 -22.15
N PRO A 77 -19.92 4.02 -22.54
CA PRO A 77 -20.05 5.46 -22.44
C PRO A 77 -19.90 5.91 -20.98
N ASP A 78 -19.45 7.15 -20.79
CA ASP A 78 -19.30 7.73 -19.47
C ASP A 78 -20.64 7.74 -18.74
N GLN A 79 -20.62 7.22 -17.52
CA GLN A 79 -21.79 7.20 -16.65
C GLN A 79 -21.62 8.26 -15.57
N ALA A 80 -22.73 8.88 -15.22
CA ALA A 80 -22.79 9.79 -14.09
C ALA A 80 -22.30 9.08 -12.82
N ASN A 81 -21.14 9.49 -12.31
CA ASN A 81 -20.60 9.01 -11.04
C ASN A 81 -20.73 10.13 -10.01
N GLU A 82 -21.71 10.02 -9.12
CA GLU A 82 -21.97 11.01 -8.06
C GLU A 82 -20.76 11.20 -7.15
N GLY A 83 -19.99 10.13 -6.89
CA GLY A 83 -18.76 10.21 -6.10
C GLY A 83 -17.67 11.03 -6.79
N LEU A 84 -17.52 10.91 -8.11
CA LEU A 84 -16.59 11.76 -8.88
C LEU A 84 -17.06 13.22 -8.92
N ARG A 85 -18.37 13.46 -9.06
CA ARG A 85 -18.92 14.82 -9.01
C ARG A 85 -18.66 15.48 -7.66
N ASP A 86 -18.90 14.78 -6.56
CA ASP A 86 -18.60 15.25 -5.21
C ASP A 86 -17.10 15.49 -5.03
N LEU A 87 -16.25 14.56 -5.50
CA LEU A 87 -14.79 14.71 -5.43
C LEU A 87 -14.31 15.97 -6.15
N PHE A 88 -14.77 16.22 -7.38
CA PHE A 88 -14.40 17.41 -8.15
C PHE A 88 -15.02 18.71 -7.63
N ALA A 89 -16.10 18.64 -6.85
CA ALA A 89 -16.71 19.80 -6.20
C ALA A 89 -15.98 20.22 -4.92
N ARG A 90 -15.18 19.33 -4.31
CA ARG A 90 -14.38 19.65 -3.12
C ARG A 90 -13.22 20.57 -3.51
N GLN A 91 -13.02 21.62 -2.72
CA GLN A 91 -11.83 22.47 -2.86
C GLN A 91 -10.58 21.61 -2.63
N ALA A 92 -9.62 21.70 -3.55
CA ALA A 92 -8.42 20.90 -3.41
C ALA A 92 -7.64 21.38 -2.18
N PRO A 93 -7.06 20.48 -1.37
CA PRO A 93 -6.38 20.84 -0.13
C PRO A 93 -5.15 21.74 -0.34
N TRP A 94 -4.68 21.89 -1.59
CA TRP A 94 -3.58 22.78 -1.97
C TRP A 94 -4.03 24.14 -2.54
N ASP A 95 -5.33 24.36 -2.77
CA ASP A 95 -5.86 25.64 -3.26
C ASP A 95 -6.12 26.65 -2.11
N ALA A 96 -5.87 26.23 -0.86
CA ALA A 96 -6.05 27.07 0.33
C ALA A 96 -4.74 27.77 0.79
N GLN A 97 -3.72 27.85 -0.07
CA GLN A 97 -2.50 28.62 0.19
C GLN A 97 -2.57 30.05 -0.32
#